data_AF-A0AAV7YM52-F1
#
_entry.id   AF-A0AAV7YM52-F1
#
_cell.length_a   1.000
_cell.length_b   1.000
_cell.length_c   1.000
_cell.angle_alpha   90.00
_cell.angle_beta   90.00
_cell.angle_gamma   90.00
#
_symmetry.space_group_name_H-M   'P 1'
#
loop_
_entity.id
_entity.type
_entity.pdbx_description
1 polymer ?
#
loop_
_entity_poly.entity_id
_entity_poly.type
_entity_poly.pdbx_seq_one_letter_code
_entity_poly.pdbx_strand_id
1 'polypeptide(L)'
;MSWDSYVETSLVGSGHVTLGALAGLDGSIWAQTKGMNLKTDEVNMMIKGFEDPDSLYSTGIKVGGIKYIFLGGGDFLKGKKGQDGVIVYKANKALVIGVYKDGIQTGNCSSVCVKKHFVFLVNGFGGHHSGMLGLQKELTKRSKAYPQVEASIYVTKLNDGLKSFFGIDRSGQRVAQEIRDHVGQATDFRFSIVGHSMGGVISRYALGVLDESKWFDKKNVALENYMAICSPHLGARNLNDKKKIGKIFNLVAPKLGRSCNQFVLGDQKENLFMNLTKPKFLSPLSKFQKRIIYGNIKYDWRVPFETALILPQCKQIEEFKNSFGKNQRLPRIYSGRHLKKISKVFNFDPKNFDFEKYWFTQSEKQKQLITMTKKLNTLSWVRHALLPPDGNFFYRFNQHSFQTVKNIFHKSYYQTYLQYFTQPFKF
;
A
#
# COMPACT_ATOMS: atom_id res chain seq x y z
N MET A 1 -5.58 13.02 23.10
CA MET A 1 -6.15 14.20 22.41
C MET A 1 -7.65 14.16 22.68
N SER A 2 -8.24 15.22 23.26
CA SER A 2 -9.69 15.30 23.49
C SER A 2 -10.43 15.59 22.18
N TRP A 3 -11.74 15.34 22.15
CA TRP A 3 -12.56 15.68 20.97
C TRP A 3 -12.62 17.19 20.73
N ASP A 4 -12.67 18.00 21.79
CA ASP A 4 -12.61 19.47 21.67
C ASP A 4 -11.30 19.93 21.04
N SER A 5 -10.16 19.35 21.47
CA SER A 5 -8.86 19.66 20.88
C SER A 5 -8.79 19.29 19.40
N TYR A 6 -9.42 18.19 18.99
CA TYR A 6 -9.49 17.82 17.57
C TYR A 6 -10.30 18.84 16.76
N VAL A 7 -11.48 19.24 17.25
CA VAL A 7 -12.32 20.23 16.57
C VAL A 7 -11.60 21.57 16.45
N GLU A 8 -10.99 22.06 17.53
CA GLU A 8 -10.31 23.36 17.52
C GLU A 8 -9.01 23.33 16.71
N THR A 9 -8.20 22.27 16.82
CA THR A 9 -6.87 22.23 16.18
C THR A 9 -6.91 21.66 14.76
N SER A 10 -7.56 20.50 14.57
CA SER A 10 -7.55 19.80 13.28
C SER A 10 -8.62 20.31 12.32
N LEU A 11 -9.80 20.72 12.82
CA LEU A 11 -10.83 21.30 11.95
C LEU A 11 -10.62 22.81 11.81
N VAL A 12 -10.87 23.60 12.85
CA VAL A 12 -10.85 25.06 12.73
C VAL A 12 -9.43 25.61 12.59
N GLY A 13 -8.47 25.07 13.32
CA GLY A 13 -7.06 25.42 13.22
C GLY A 13 -6.43 25.17 11.84
N SER A 14 -7.11 24.44 10.95
CA SER A 14 -6.70 24.30 9.55
C SER A 14 -6.82 25.60 8.74
N GLY A 15 -7.63 26.56 9.18
CA GLY A 15 -7.99 27.76 8.42
C GLY A 15 -8.94 27.50 7.23
N HIS A 16 -9.46 26.28 7.08
CA HIS A 16 -10.38 25.89 6.01
C HIS A 16 -11.74 25.42 6.51
N VAL A 17 -11.95 25.46 7.83
CA VAL A 17 -13.25 25.25 8.49
C VAL A 17 -13.45 26.41 9.45
N THR A 18 -14.60 27.08 9.39
CA THR A 18 -14.94 28.20 10.27
C THR A 18 -15.61 27.72 11.55
N LEU A 19 -16.50 26.72 11.45
CA LEU A 19 -17.12 26.06 12.60
C LEU A 19 -17.07 24.55 12.41
N GLY A 20 -16.69 23.82 13.44
CA GLY A 20 -16.50 22.38 13.37
C GLY A 20 -17.25 21.65 14.48
N ALA A 21 -17.69 20.42 14.21
CA ALA A 21 -18.24 19.52 15.22
C ALA A 21 -17.94 18.05 14.94
N LEU A 22 -17.95 17.27 16.01
CA LEU A 22 -17.92 15.82 16.02
C LEU A 22 -19.18 15.32 16.73
N ALA A 23 -19.91 14.41 16.10
CA ALA A 23 -21.10 13.79 16.67
C ALA A 23 -21.05 12.27 16.49
N GLY A 24 -21.57 11.50 17.43
CA GLY A 24 -21.75 10.06 17.31
C GLY A 24 -22.85 9.69 16.32
N LEU A 25 -22.81 8.44 15.83
CA LEU A 25 -23.89 7.88 14.98
C LEU A 25 -25.18 7.57 15.75
N ASP A 26 -25.18 7.80 17.06
CA ASP A 26 -26.34 7.76 17.96
C ASP A 26 -26.99 9.15 18.15
N GLY A 27 -26.46 10.18 17.48
CA GLY A 27 -26.94 11.57 17.61
C GLY A 27 -26.30 12.36 18.75
N SER A 28 -25.45 11.72 19.58
CA SER A 28 -24.72 12.42 20.65
C SER A 28 -23.69 13.40 20.07
N ILE A 29 -23.57 14.59 20.65
CA ILE A 29 -22.58 15.59 20.21
C ILE A 29 -21.35 15.44 21.09
N TRP A 30 -20.21 15.09 20.51
CA TRP A 30 -18.97 14.81 21.25
C TRP A 30 -18.13 16.06 21.46
N ALA A 31 -18.11 16.97 20.48
CA ALA A 31 -17.43 18.26 20.54
C ALA A 31 -17.98 19.20 19.46
N GLN A 32 -17.95 20.51 19.70
CA GLN A 32 -18.28 21.53 18.71
C GLN A 32 -17.61 22.86 19.03
N THR A 33 -17.34 23.68 18.02
CA THR A 33 -16.85 25.04 18.23
C THR A 33 -17.94 25.96 18.77
N LYS A 34 -17.51 27.00 19.50
CA LYS A 34 -18.40 28.04 20.02
C LYS A 34 -19.20 28.69 18.87
N GLY A 35 -20.53 28.72 19.01
CA GLY A 35 -21.43 29.34 18.03
C GLY A 35 -21.97 28.41 16.95
N MET A 36 -21.53 27.15 16.88
CA MET A 36 -22.14 26.16 15.98
C MET A 36 -23.51 25.70 16.46
N ASN A 37 -23.74 25.66 17.78
CA ASN A 37 -25.02 25.37 18.44
C ASN A 37 -25.80 24.19 17.81
N LEU A 38 -25.06 23.12 17.47
CA LEU A 38 -25.58 21.95 16.80
C LEU A 38 -26.63 21.25 17.68
N LYS A 39 -27.73 20.78 17.09
CA LYS A 39 -28.79 20.06 17.80
C LYS A 39 -28.80 18.57 17.44
N THR A 40 -29.19 17.73 18.40
CA THR A 40 -29.31 16.28 18.19
C THR A 40 -30.24 15.92 17.02
N ASP A 41 -31.34 16.63 16.85
CA ASP A 41 -32.26 16.41 15.71
C ASP A 41 -31.60 16.70 14.35
N GLU A 42 -30.70 17.69 14.30
CA GLU A 42 -29.95 18.03 13.09
C GLU A 42 -28.95 16.91 12.75
N VAL A 43 -28.26 16.37 13.76
CA VAL A 43 -27.37 15.21 13.59
C VAL A 43 -28.14 14.00 13.09
N ASN A 44 -29.29 13.70 13.69
CA ASN A 44 -30.14 12.58 13.28
C ASN A 44 -30.65 12.72 11.83
N MET A 45 -31.00 13.95 11.42
CA MET A 45 -31.34 14.23 10.02
C MET A 45 -30.15 14.01 9.08
N MET A 46 -28.93 14.40 9.47
CA MET A 46 -27.73 14.11 8.68
C MET A 46 -27.46 12.62 8.57
N ILE A 47 -27.60 11.86 9.67
CA ILE A 47 -27.43 10.40 9.68
C ILE A 47 -28.40 9.74 8.69
N LYS A 48 -29.69 10.10 8.75
CA LYS A 48 -30.72 9.64 7.80
C LYS A 48 -30.40 10.08 6.37
N GLY A 49 -29.89 11.28 6.19
CA GLY A 49 -29.48 11.81 4.88
C GLY A 49 -28.35 11.03 4.20
N PHE A 50 -27.55 10.25 4.95
CA PHE A 50 -26.61 9.29 4.37
C PHE A 50 -27.25 7.96 3.96
N GLU A 51 -28.45 7.65 4.45
CA GLU A 51 -29.22 6.46 4.07
C GLU A 51 -30.17 6.76 2.92
N ASP A 52 -30.79 7.94 2.95
CA ASP A 52 -31.69 8.48 1.93
C ASP A 52 -31.29 9.93 1.57
N PRO A 53 -30.33 10.11 0.64
CA PRO A 53 -29.88 11.43 0.20
C PRO A 53 -30.95 12.22 -0.55
N ASP A 54 -31.93 11.55 -1.16
CA ASP A 54 -32.92 12.21 -2.03
C ASP A 54 -33.86 13.10 -1.20
N SER A 55 -34.15 12.68 0.03
CA SER A 55 -34.90 13.47 1.01
C SER A 55 -34.28 14.87 1.25
N LEU A 56 -32.95 14.98 1.20
CA LEU A 56 -32.22 16.23 1.46
C LEU A 56 -32.39 17.29 0.37
N TYR A 57 -32.77 16.93 -0.85
CA TYR A 57 -33.06 17.93 -1.89
C TYR A 57 -34.23 18.84 -1.51
N SER A 58 -35.21 18.32 -0.76
CA SER A 58 -36.35 19.09 -0.27
C SER A 58 -36.10 19.72 1.11
N THR A 59 -35.50 18.95 2.04
CA THR A 59 -35.34 19.39 3.44
C THR A 59 -34.11 20.26 3.65
N GLY A 60 -33.06 20.10 2.84
CA GLY A 60 -31.73 20.68 3.03
C GLY A 60 -30.97 20.07 4.21
N ILE A 61 -29.76 20.57 4.45
CA ILE A 61 -28.94 20.23 5.62
C ILE A 61 -29.05 21.37 6.63
N LYS A 62 -29.37 21.08 7.90
CA LYS A 62 -29.43 22.10 8.96
C LYS A 62 -28.26 21.96 9.93
N VAL A 63 -27.61 23.07 10.26
CA VAL A 63 -26.56 23.15 11.29
C VAL A 63 -26.80 24.40 12.11
N GLY A 64 -27.02 24.25 13.42
CA GLY A 64 -27.20 25.41 14.32
C GLY A 64 -28.41 26.26 13.95
N GLY A 65 -29.48 25.65 13.44
CA GLY A 65 -30.67 26.32 12.92
C GLY A 65 -30.53 26.90 11.51
N ILE A 66 -29.34 26.88 10.91
CA ILE A 66 -29.10 27.40 9.55
C ILE A 66 -29.35 26.29 8.53
N LYS A 67 -30.30 26.50 7.60
CA LYS A 67 -30.56 25.60 6.48
C LYS A 67 -29.62 25.91 5.30
N TYR A 68 -28.95 24.87 4.82
CA TYR A 68 -28.12 24.84 3.61
C TYR A 68 -28.84 24.03 2.52
N ILE A 69 -28.81 24.53 1.29
CA ILE A 69 -29.32 23.82 0.11
C ILE A 69 -28.38 22.64 -0.16
N PHE A 70 -28.95 21.44 -0.22
CA PHE A 70 -28.19 20.25 -0.56
C PHE A 70 -27.75 20.30 -2.02
N LEU A 71 -26.45 20.16 -2.27
CA LEU A 71 -25.86 20.20 -3.62
C LEU A 71 -25.55 18.81 -4.17
N GLY A 72 -25.81 17.77 -3.39
CA GLY A 72 -25.45 16.39 -3.71
C GLY A 72 -24.60 15.76 -2.63
N GLY A 73 -24.59 14.43 -2.65
CA GLY A 73 -23.91 13.62 -1.66
C GLY A 73 -23.75 12.16 -2.08
N GLY A 74 -23.31 11.36 -1.11
CA GLY A 74 -22.98 9.94 -1.20
C GLY A 74 -21.89 9.65 -0.15
N ASP A 75 -20.67 10.01 -0.52
CA ASP A 75 -19.41 9.97 0.23
C ASP A 75 -19.36 10.91 1.45
N PHE A 76 -19.97 12.07 1.27
CA PHE A 76 -20.16 13.14 2.25
C PHE A 76 -21.39 13.93 1.81
N LEU A 77 -22.04 14.63 2.74
CA LEU A 77 -23.14 15.54 2.41
C LEU A 77 -22.57 16.93 2.19
N LYS A 78 -22.92 17.55 1.06
CA LYS A 78 -22.49 18.91 0.73
C LYS A 78 -23.70 19.83 0.68
N GLY A 79 -23.65 20.90 1.45
CA GLY A 79 -24.66 21.95 1.46
C GLY A 79 -24.06 23.33 1.19
N LYS A 80 -24.86 24.23 0.64
CA LYS A 80 -24.47 25.62 0.37
C LYS A 80 -25.56 26.61 0.75
N LYS A 81 -25.17 27.79 1.23
CA LYS A 81 -26.04 28.94 1.50
C LYS A 81 -25.30 30.21 1.09
N GLY A 82 -25.60 30.76 -0.08
CA GLY A 82 -24.85 31.89 -0.62
C GLY A 82 -23.38 31.52 -0.85
N GLN A 83 -22.44 32.22 -0.21
CA GLN A 83 -21.01 31.88 -0.27
C GLN A 83 -20.59 30.84 0.78
N ASP A 84 -21.38 30.69 1.85
CA ASP A 84 -21.14 29.72 2.92
C ASP A 84 -21.51 28.30 2.49
N GLY A 85 -20.98 27.31 3.19
CA GLY A 85 -21.45 25.95 3.03
C GLY A 85 -21.08 25.03 4.18
N VAL A 86 -21.56 23.80 4.07
CA VAL A 86 -21.36 22.74 5.03
C VAL A 86 -20.89 21.49 4.32
N ILE A 87 -19.91 20.83 4.92
CA ILE A 87 -19.49 19.47 4.59
C ILE A 87 -19.76 18.59 5.81
N VAL A 88 -20.48 17.50 5.60
CA VAL A 88 -20.71 16.47 6.62
C VAL A 88 -20.09 15.18 6.11
N TYR A 89 -19.21 14.59 6.89
CA TYR A 89 -18.52 13.34 6.57
C TYR A 89 -18.88 12.25 7.58
N LYS A 90 -19.28 11.07 7.10
CA LYS A 90 -19.61 9.92 7.96
C LYS A 90 -18.40 9.00 8.14
N ALA A 91 -17.78 9.06 9.31
CA ALA A 91 -16.78 8.09 9.74
C ALA A 91 -17.44 6.81 10.32
N ASN A 92 -16.63 5.82 10.69
CA ASN A 92 -17.13 4.53 11.21
C ASN A 92 -17.98 4.64 12.49
N LYS A 93 -17.74 5.67 13.32
CA LYS A 93 -18.41 5.85 14.62
C LYS A 93 -18.92 7.27 14.87
N ALA A 94 -18.69 8.18 13.93
CA ALA A 94 -18.97 9.59 14.12
C ALA A 94 -19.27 10.30 12.80
N LEU A 95 -19.92 11.45 12.87
CA LEU A 95 -19.96 12.47 11.84
C LEU A 95 -18.90 13.53 12.14
N VAL A 96 -18.14 13.92 11.12
CA VAL A 96 -17.29 15.11 11.12
C VAL A 96 -18.03 16.19 10.34
N ILE A 97 -18.35 17.30 10.99
CA ILE A 97 -19.15 18.37 10.41
C ILE A 97 -18.28 19.62 10.35
N GLY A 98 -18.14 20.20 9.16
CA GLY A 98 -17.43 21.46 8.96
C GLY A 98 -18.29 22.46 8.19
N VAL A 99 -18.45 23.65 8.76
CA VAL A 99 -19.04 24.81 8.10
C VAL A 99 -17.91 25.74 7.70
N TYR A 100 -17.93 26.20 6.46
CA TYR A 100 -17.02 27.22 5.96
C TYR A 100 -17.80 28.49 5.60
N LYS A 101 -17.18 29.63 5.83
CA LYS A 101 -17.70 30.96 5.48
C LYS A 101 -16.73 31.71 4.57
N ASP A 102 -17.23 32.77 3.93
CA ASP A 102 -16.55 33.84 3.20
C ASP A 102 -15.07 33.59 2.82
N GLY A 103 -14.82 33.43 1.51
CA GLY A 103 -13.47 33.29 0.94
C GLY A 103 -12.90 31.87 0.99
N ILE A 104 -13.46 30.96 1.80
CA ILE A 104 -13.03 29.56 1.85
C ILE A 104 -13.70 28.76 0.72
N GLN A 105 -12.88 28.13 -0.13
CA GLN A 105 -13.37 27.24 -1.18
C GLN A 105 -13.89 25.92 -0.60
N THR A 106 -14.99 25.40 -1.14
CA THR A 106 -15.60 24.15 -0.67
C THR A 106 -14.64 22.96 -0.70
N GLY A 107 -13.75 22.90 -1.69
CA GLY A 107 -12.75 21.83 -1.80
C GLY A 107 -11.75 21.81 -0.62
N ASN A 108 -11.42 22.99 -0.08
CA ASN A 108 -10.52 23.11 1.07
C ASN A 108 -11.21 22.69 2.37
N CYS A 109 -12.48 23.05 2.56
CA CYS A 109 -13.24 22.56 3.71
C CYS A 109 -13.45 21.04 3.65
N SER A 110 -13.77 20.52 2.46
CA SER A 110 -13.95 19.09 2.23
C SER A 110 -12.68 18.29 2.53
N SER A 111 -11.51 18.80 2.17
CA SER A 111 -10.24 18.09 2.39
C SER A 111 -9.87 17.95 3.87
N VAL A 112 -10.41 18.82 4.73
CA VAL A 112 -10.23 18.78 6.19
C VAL A 112 -11.29 17.88 6.85
N CYS A 113 -12.52 17.92 6.36
CA CYS A 113 -13.62 17.12 6.94
C CYS A 113 -13.60 15.65 6.50
N VAL A 114 -13.11 15.37 5.29
CA VAL A 114 -13.07 14.02 4.71
C VAL A 114 -11.71 13.38 4.94
N LYS A 115 -11.69 12.13 5.44
CA LYS A 115 -10.43 11.41 5.64
C LYS A 115 -9.85 11.00 4.30
N LYS A 116 -8.78 11.68 3.87
CA LYS A 116 -8.03 11.33 2.66
C LYS A 116 -7.26 10.03 2.83
N HIS A 117 -7.13 9.27 1.76
CA HIS A 117 -6.24 8.12 1.68
C HIS A 117 -5.32 8.24 0.46
N PHE A 118 -4.06 8.55 0.71
CA PHE A 118 -3.04 8.55 -0.33
C PHE A 118 -2.50 7.13 -0.56
N VAL A 119 -2.58 6.67 -1.81
CA VAL A 119 -2.11 5.35 -2.23
C VAL A 119 -1.05 5.52 -3.29
N PHE A 120 0.17 5.09 -3.02
CA PHE A 120 1.30 5.20 -3.94
C PHE A 120 1.60 3.87 -4.62
N LEU A 121 1.69 3.88 -5.95
CA LEU A 121 1.99 2.72 -6.77
C LEU A 121 3.42 2.84 -7.31
N VAL A 122 4.30 1.94 -6.89
CA VAL A 122 5.73 1.96 -7.20
C VAL A 122 6.10 0.82 -8.13
N ASN A 123 6.68 1.16 -9.27
CA ASN A 123 6.99 0.20 -10.32
C ASN A 123 8.32 -0.53 -10.12
N GLY A 124 8.52 -1.61 -10.88
CA GLY A 124 9.69 -2.47 -10.85
C GLY A 124 10.87 -2.03 -11.71
N PHE A 125 11.91 -2.86 -11.69
CA PHE A 125 13.13 -2.68 -12.47
C PHE A 125 12.87 -2.70 -13.99
N GLY A 126 13.36 -1.69 -14.69
CA GLY A 126 13.13 -1.47 -16.12
C GLY A 126 11.68 -1.19 -16.52
N GLY A 127 10.79 -1.00 -15.53
CA GLY A 127 9.38 -0.73 -15.77
C GLY A 127 9.12 0.74 -16.13
N HIS A 128 7.91 1.00 -16.63
CA HIS A 128 7.37 2.34 -16.87
C HIS A 128 6.04 2.55 -16.13
N HIS A 129 5.73 3.76 -15.66
CA HIS A 129 4.52 4.07 -14.88
C HIS A 129 3.23 3.60 -15.54
N SER A 130 3.17 3.61 -16.88
CA SER A 130 2.04 3.08 -17.66
C SER A 130 1.70 1.63 -17.29
N GLY A 131 2.71 0.85 -16.89
CA GLY A 131 2.60 -0.50 -16.40
C GLY A 131 1.88 -0.65 -15.06
N MET A 132 1.56 0.42 -14.34
CA MET A 132 0.76 0.37 -13.10
C MET A 132 -0.68 0.90 -13.28
N LEU A 133 -1.01 1.46 -14.46
CA LEU A 133 -2.32 2.10 -14.71
C LEU A 133 -3.49 1.13 -14.60
N GLY A 134 -3.29 -0.16 -14.90
CA GLY A 134 -4.31 -1.17 -14.69
C GLY A 134 -4.68 -1.32 -13.21
N LEU A 135 -3.66 -1.43 -12.35
CA LEU A 135 -3.86 -1.51 -10.90
C LEU A 135 -4.44 -0.21 -10.34
N GLN A 136 -3.99 0.95 -10.84
CA GLN A 136 -4.57 2.24 -10.48
C GLN A 136 -6.07 2.27 -10.76
N LYS A 137 -6.49 1.90 -11.98
CA LYS A 137 -7.91 1.87 -12.38
C LYS A 137 -8.74 0.96 -11.49
N GLU A 138 -8.23 -0.23 -11.15
CA GLU A 138 -8.96 -1.16 -10.30
C GLU A 138 -9.09 -0.66 -8.85
N LEU A 139 -8.02 -0.07 -8.29
CA LEU A 139 -8.08 0.57 -6.98
C LEU A 139 -9.04 1.76 -6.97
N THR A 140 -9.04 2.60 -8.02
CA THR A 140 -9.99 3.71 -8.16
C THR A 140 -11.42 3.23 -8.28
N LYS A 141 -11.66 2.13 -9.00
CA LYS A 141 -12.99 1.52 -9.07
C LYS A 141 -13.43 1.04 -7.68
N ARG A 142 -12.54 0.36 -6.96
CA ARG A 142 -12.83 -0.20 -5.65
C ARG A 142 -13.03 0.86 -4.58
N SER A 143 -12.32 1.99 -4.65
CA SER A 143 -12.49 3.10 -3.70
C SER A 143 -13.91 3.69 -3.74
N LYS A 144 -14.62 3.60 -4.88
CA LYS A 144 -16.02 4.04 -4.99
C LYS A 144 -16.98 3.25 -4.10
N ALA A 145 -16.62 2.04 -3.67
CA ALA A 145 -17.38 1.27 -2.70
C ALA A 145 -17.12 1.71 -1.24
N TYR A 146 -16.17 2.63 -1.04
CA TYR A 146 -15.84 3.26 0.23
C TYR A 146 -16.02 4.77 0.09
N PRO A 147 -17.27 5.20 -0.15
CA PRO A 147 -17.60 6.59 -0.44
C PRO A 147 -17.08 7.51 0.68
N GLN A 148 -17.06 7.05 1.93
CA GLN A 148 -16.44 7.73 3.05
C GLN A 148 -14.90 7.85 3.00
N VAL A 149 -14.20 7.69 1.88
CA VAL A 149 -12.75 7.91 1.82
C VAL A 149 -12.38 8.55 0.49
N GLU A 150 -11.85 9.77 0.55
CA GLU A 150 -11.28 10.41 -0.64
C GLU A 150 -9.92 9.78 -0.95
N ALA A 151 -9.92 8.79 -1.85
CA ALA A 151 -8.72 8.06 -2.24
C ALA A 151 -7.94 8.79 -3.35
N SER A 152 -6.71 9.21 -3.06
CA SER A 152 -5.76 9.75 -4.02
C SER A 152 -4.76 8.67 -4.43
N ILE A 153 -4.99 8.02 -5.57
CA ILE A 153 -4.16 6.90 -6.04
C ILE A 153 -3.16 7.40 -7.10
N TYR A 154 -1.89 7.48 -6.71
CA TYR A 154 -0.80 8.04 -7.50
C TYR A 154 0.17 6.97 -7.98
N VAL A 155 0.60 7.05 -9.24
CA VAL A 155 1.66 6.19 -9.79
C VAL A 155 2.96 6.99 -9.87
N THR A 156 4.01 6.49 -9.22
CA THR A 156 5.34 7.12 -9.25
C THR A 156 5.97 7.05 -10.64
N LYS A 157 6.67 8.09 -11.06
CA LYS A 157 7.19 8.27 -12.42
C LYS A 157 8.71 8.48 -12.48
N LEU A 158 9.35 8.94 -11.39
CA LEU A 158 10.76 9.35 -11.46
C LEU A 158 11.74 8.18 -11.63
N ASN A 159 11.27 6.94 -11.54
CA ASN A 159 12.06 5.73 -11.71
C ASN A 159 11.87 5.02 -13.05
N ASP A 160 11.17 5.63 -14.02
CA ASP A 160 10.89 4.96 -15.29
C ASP A 160 12.13 4.59 -16.10
N GLY A 161 12.05 3.42 -16.73
CA GLY A 161 13.03 2.89 -17.66
C GLY A 161 14.41 2.75 -17.01
N LEU A 162 15.43 3.30 -17.68
CA LEU A 162 16.84 3.18 -17.27
C LEU A 162 17.14 3.83 -15.92
N LYS A 163 16.31 4.77 -15.44
CA LYS A 163 16.52 5.45 -14.14
C LYS A 163 16.50 4.47 -12.97
N SER A 164 15.78 3.36 -13.11
CA SER A 164 15.68 2.27 -12.13
C SER A 164 16.96 1.43 -12.00
N PHE A 165 17.93 1.57 -12.91
CA PHE A 165 19.19 0.83 -12.92
C PHE A 165 20.27 1.47 -12.03
N PHE A 166 20.09 2.75 -11.64
CA PHE A 166 21.08 3.54 -10.91
C PHE A 166 21.12 3.29 -9.38
N GLY A 167 20.43 2.28 -8.90
CA GLY A 167 20.42 1.85 -7.50
C GLY A 167 19.05 2.00 -6.85
N ILE A 168 18.65 0.98 -6.09
CA ILE A 168 17.40 0.91 -5.33
C ILE A 168 17.32 2.03 -4.29
N ASP A 169 18.45 2.40 -3.69
CA ASP A 169 18.58 3.51 -2.75
C ASP A 169 18.25 4.86 -3.40
N ARG A 170 18.80 5.13 -4.60
CA ARG A 170 18.45 6.35 -5.37
C ARG A 170 17.00 6.35 -5.79
N SER A 171 16.49 5.20 -6.22
CA SER A 171 15.07 5.05 -6.55
C SER A 171 14.17 5.29 -5.35
N GLY A 172 14.57 4.83 -4.16
CA GLY A 172 13.85 5.07 -2.91
C GLY A 172 13.83 6.54 -2.51
N GLN A 173 14.95 7.25 -2.67
CA GLN A 173 14.98 8.71 -2.46
C GLN A 173 14.00 9.45 -3.37
N ARG A 174 13.97 9.09 -4.67
CA ARG A 174 13.02 9.68 -5.63
C ARG A 174 11.57 9.41 -5.26
N VAL A 175 11.24 8.18 -4.85
CA VAL A 175 9.88 7.84 -4.39
C VAL A 175 9.51 8.62 -3.13
N ALA A 176 10.44 8.76 -2.17
CA ALA A 176 10.19 9.57 -0.98
C ALA A 176 9.92 11.04 -1.35
N GLN A 177 10.62 11.57 -2.36
CA GLN A 177 10.35 12.91 -2.88
C GLN A 177 8.97 13.01 -3.55
N GLU A 178 8.62 12.10 -4.45
CA GLU A 178 7.29 12.07 -5.09
C GLU A 178 6.15 11.97 -4.07
N ILE A 179 6.35 11.22 -2.98
CA ILE A 179 5.38 11.14 -1.88
C ILE A 179 5.18 12.51 -1.24
N ARG A 180 6.26 13.22 -0.91
CA ARG A 180 6.19 14.56 -0.32
C ARG A 180 5.51 15.55 -1.25
N ASP A 181 5.90 15.55 -2.52
CA ASP A 181 5.38 16.47 -3.53
C ASP A 181 3.89 16.25 -3.77
N HIS A 182 3.45 14.99 -3.89
CA HIS A 182 2.05 14.66 -4.17
C HIS A 182 1.13 14.86 -2.95
N VAL A 183 1.61 14.58 -1.74
CA VAL A 183 0.85 14.88 -0.51
C VAL A 183 0.79 16.39 -0.24
N GLY A 184 1.86 17.11 -0.58
CA GLY A 184 1.98 18.55 -0.36
C GLY A 184 1.81 18.91 1.10
N GLN A 185 0.90 19.85 1.38
CA GLN A 185 0.67 20.37 2.72
C GLN A 185 -0.31 19.53 3.56
N ALA A 186 -1.01 18.56 2.98
CA ALA A 186 -1.99 17.75 3.70
C ALA A 186 -1.42 17.09 4.97
N THR A 187 -2.25 16.99 6.00
CA THR A 187 -2.02 16.30 7.29
C THR A 187 -3.22 15.39 7.59
N ASP A 188 -3.14 14.55 8.62
CA ASP A 188 -4.27 13.75 9.13
C ASP A 188 -4.90 12.78 8.11
N PHE A 189 -4.07 12.06 7.35
CA PHE A 189 -4.52 11.18 6.27
C PHE A 189 -4.10 9.71 6.46
N ARG A 190 -4.77 8.82 5.73
CA ARG A 190 -4.37 7.42 5.56
C ARG A 190 -3.33 7.29 4.46
N PHE A 191 -2.38 6.40 4.65
CA PHE A 191 -1.32 6.15 3.67
C PHE A 191 -1.20 4.66 3.37
N SER A 192 -1.12 4.34 2.09
CA SER A 192 -0.77 3.02 1.60
C SER A 192 0.26 3.12 0.48
N ILE A 193 1.05 2.07 0.34
CA ILE A 193 2.04 1.93 -0.73
C ILE A 193 2.01 0.52 -1.29
N VAL A 194 1.99 0.42 -2.62
CA VAL A 194 1.97 -0.84 -3.37
C VAL A 194 3.16 -0.86 -4.30
N GLY A 195 4.09 -1.76 -4.04
CA GLY A 195 5.27 -1.97 -4.87
C GLY A 195 5.16 -3.22 -5.73
N HIS A 196 5.51 -3.14 -7.00
CA HIS A 196 5.63 -4.30 -7.89
C HIS A 196 7.09 -4.62 -8.18
N SER A 197 7.49 -5.90 -8.11
CA SER A 197 8.86 -6.31 -8.36
C SER A 197 9.84 -5.50 -7.48
N MET A 198 10.86 -4.87 -8.06
CA MET A 198 11.76 -3.96 -7.34
C MET A 198 11.04 -2.89 -6.51
N GLY A 199 9.85 -2.46 -6.94
CA GLY A 199 9.06 -1.41 -6.32
C GLY A 199 8.75 -1.65 -4.84
N GLY A 200 8.57 -2.90 -4.40
CA GLY A 200 8.37 -3.21 -2.98
C GLY A 200 9.62 -2.90 -2.14
N VAL A 201 10.80 -3.22 -2.66
CA VAL A 201 12.08 -2.95 -2.00
C VAL A 201 12.38 -1.44 -2.01
N ILE A 202 12.12 -0.76 -3.13
CA ILE A 202 12.19 0.71 -3.25
C ILE A 202 11.27 1.37 -2.21
N SER A 203 10.03 0.88 -2.09
CA SER A 203 9.05 1.39 -1.13
C SER A 203 9.59 1.29 0.30
N ARG A 204 10.17 0.15 0.68
CA ARG A 204 10.79 -0.03 2.01
C ARG A 204 11.92 0.98 2.25
N TYR A 205 12.74 1.26 1.25
CA TYR A 205 13.77 2.30 1.36
C TYR A 205 13.15 3.69 1.56
N ALA A 206 12.18 4.05 0.71
CA ALA A 206 11.50 5.35 0.75
C ALA A 206 10.83 5.61 2.12
N LEU A 207 10.18 4.59 2.69
CA LEU A 207 9.58 4.67 4.03
C LEU A 207 10.63 4.99 5.11
N GLY A 208 11.82 4.40 5.05
CA GLY A 208 12.91 4.72 5.99
C GLY A 208 13.42 6.15 5.86
N VAL A 209 13.45 6.70 4.63
CA VAL A 209 13.79 8.11 4.39
C VAL A 209 12.74 9.05 4.97
N LEU A 210 11.46 8.74 4.80
CA LEU A 210 10.36 9.55 5.33
C LEU A 210 10.37 9.53 6.88
N ASP A 211 10.51 8.35 7.49
CA ASP A 211 10.54 8.18 8.95
C ASP A 211 11.74 8.87 9.59
N GLU A 212 12.92 8.82 8.98
CA GLU A 212 14.12 9.52 9.46
C GLU A 212 13.91 11.05 9.55
N SER A 213 13.17 11.63 8.61
CA SER A 213 12.79 13.06 8.65
C SER A 213 11.62 13.38 9.60
N LYS A 214 11.16 12.37 10.36
CA LYS A 214 9.93 12.40 11.18
C LYS A 214 8.69 12.81 10.40
N TRP A 215 8.66 12.52 9.10
CA TRP A 215 7.63 13.02 8.19
C TRP A 215 6.25 12.45 8.53
N PHE A 216 6.17 11.15 8.85
CA PHE A 216 4.90 10.52 9.25
C PHE A 216 4.30 11.16 10.51
N ASP A 217 5.13 11.47 11.50
CA ASP A 217 4.68 12.07 12.76
C ASP A 217 4.24 13.52 12.52
N LYS A 218 5.05 14.32 11.81
CA LYS A 218 4.73 15.71 11.45
C LYS A 218 3.43 15.85 10.63
N LYS A 219 3.11 14.83 9.84
CA LYS A 219 1.91 14.80 9.00
C LYS A 219 0.74 14.05 9.65
N ASN A 220 0.93 13.48 10.84
CA ASN A 220 -0.02 12.63 11.55
C ASN A 220 -0.64 11.54 10.64
N VAL A 221 0.22 10.68 10.11
CA VAL A 221 -0.16 9.69 9.08
C VAL A 221 -0.62 8.37 9.69
N ALA A 222 -1.81 7.91 9.29
CA ALA A 222 -2.27 6.55 9.58
C ALA A 222 -1.79 5.57 8.48
N LEU A 223 -0.79 4.73 8.81
CA LEU A 223 -0.23 3.75 7.88
C LEU A 223 -1.13 2.51 7.75
N GLU A 224 -1.83 2.36 6.62
CA GLU A 224 -2.82 1.30 6.41
C GLU A 224 -2.22 0.05 5.73
N ASN A 225 -1.81 0.16 4.46
CA ASN A 225 -1.35 -0.99 3.68
C ASN A 225 0.07 -0.79 3.12
N TYR A 226 0.97 -1.70 3.48
CA TYR A 226 2.18 -1.98 2.70
C TYR A 226 1.93 -3.24 1.90
N MET A 227 1.93 -3.14 0.58
CA MET A 227 1.73 -4.27 -0.31
C MET A 227 2.91 -4.40 -1.26
N ALA A 228 3.44 -5.62 -1.40
CA ALA A 228 4.50 -5.90 -2.36
C ALA A 228 4.15 -7.12 -3.20
N ILE A 229 4.17 -6.94 -4.52
CA ILE A 229 3.74 -7.93 -5.50
C ILE A 229 4.98 -8.46 -6.22
N CYS A 230 5.35 -9.70 -5.91
CA CYS A 230 6.50 -10.41 -6.47
C CYS A 230 7.80 -9.61 -6.29
N SER A 231 8.04 -9.09 -5.08
CA SER A 231 9.19 -8.23 -4.78
C SER A 231 10.36 -8.99 -4.15
N PRO A 232 11.60 -8.86 -4.64
CA PRO A 232 12.74 -9.62 -4.13
C PRO A 232 13.27 -9.06 -2.79
N HIS A 233 12.54 -9.24 -1.68
CA HIS A 233 12.86 -8.63 -0.39
C HIS A 233 14.21 -9.04 0.24
N LEU A 234 14.74 -10.19 -0.18
CA LEU A 234 16.02 -10.77 0.22
C LEU A 234 17.10 -10.63 -0.88
N GLY A 235 16.80 -9.92 -1.97
CA GLY A 235 17.61 -9.91 -3.19
C GLY A 235 17.17 -11.00 -4.19
N ALA A 236 17.86 -11.07 -5.33
CA ALA A 236 17.57 -12.01 -6.42
C ALA A 236 18.76 -12.93 -6.74
N ARG A 237 19.72 -13.03 -5.82
CA ARG A 237 20.87 -13.93 -5.98
C ARG A 237 20.38 -15.37 -6.08
N ASN A 238 20.77 -16.06 -7.15
CA ASN A 238 20.54 -17.49 -7.26
C ASN A 238 21.59 -18.23 -6.41
N LEU A 239 21.15 -18.93 -5.36
CA LEU A 239 22.01 -19.70 -4.46
C LEU A 239 22.23 -21.16 -4.92
N ASN A 240 21.60 -21.59 -6.01
CA ASN A 240 21.86 -22.92 -6.56
C ASN A 240 23.19 -22.91 -7.34
N ASP A 241 24.28 -22.86 -6.58
CA ASP A 241 25.67 -22.82 -7.07
C ASP A 241 26.07 -24.09 -7.83
N LYS A 242 25.23 -25.14 -7.81
CA LYS A 242 25.45 -26.37 -8.60
C LYS A 242 25.07 -26.18 -10.08
N LYS A 243 24.23 -25.20 -10.43
CA LYS A 243 23.81 -24.95 -11.82
C LYS A 243 24.66 -23.85 -12.46
N LYS A 244 25.38 -24.18 -13.55
CA LYS A 244 26.23 -23.24 -14.31
C LYS A 244 25.54 -21.91 -14.65
N ILE A 245 24.24 -21.94 -14.93
CA ILE A 245 23.43 -20.77 -15.28
C ILE A 245 23.30 -19.74 -14.14
N GLY A 246 23.24 -20.20 -12.88
CA GLY A 246 23.15 -19.32 -11.71
C GLY A 246 24.46 -18.58 -11.44
N LYS A 247 25.60 -19.26 -11.62
CA LYS A 247 26.93 -18.64 -11.54
C LYS A 247 27.12 -17.54 -12.59
N ILE A 248 26.74 -17.82 -13.84
CA ILE A 248 26.83 -16.85 -14.94
C ILE A 248 25.96 -15.63 -14.65
N PHE A 249 24.70 -15.83 -14.22
CA PHE A 249 23.81 -14.73 -13.87
C PHE A 249 24.39 -13.84 -12.77
N ASN A 250 24.89 -14.44 -11.69
CA ASN A 250 25.47 -13.69 -10.57
C ASN A 250 26.74 -12.91 -10.97
N LEU A 251 27.48 -13.36 -11.98
CA LEU A 251 28.66 -12.68 -12.53
C LEU A 251 28.29 -11.52 -13.47
N VAL A 252 27.25 -11.70 -14.29
CA VAL A 252 26.85 -10.73 -15.31
C VAL A 252 25.96 -9.63 -14.74
N ALA A 253 25.06 -9.94 -13.80
CA ALA A 253 24.10 -8.99 -13.25
C ALA A 253 24.75 -7.69 -12.73
N PRO A 254 25.87 -7.70 -11.97
CA PRO A 254 26.52 -6.46 -11.54
C PRO A 254 26.89 -5.49 -12.67
N LYS A 255 27.23 -6.01 -13.85
CA LYS A 255 27.62 -5.22 -15.03
C LYS A 255 26.42 -4.53 -15.70
N LEU A 256 25.21 -4.98 -15.42
CA LEU A 256 23.99 -4.43 -16.01
C LEU A 256 23.51 -3.17 -15.28
N GLY A 257 24.08 -2.82 -14.12
CA GLY A 257 23.76 -1.60 -13.38
C GLY A 257 23.81 -1.79 -11.87
N ARG A 258 23.79 -0.67 -11.15
CA ARG A 258 23.92 -0.66 -9.68
C ARG A 258 22.80 -1.42 -8.98
N SER A 259 21.55 -1.29 -9.46
CA SER A 259 20.43 -2.05 -8.89
C SER A 259 20.59 -3.57 -9.08
N CYS A 260 21.12 -4.00 -10.23
CA CYS A 260 21.43 -5.41 -10.47
C CYS A 260 22.56 -5.91 -9.57
N ASN A 261 23.60 -5.11 -9.36
CA ASN A 261 24.65 -5.43 -8.40
C ASN A 261 24.09 -5.59 -6.97
N GLN A 262 23.21 -4.68 -6.55
CA GLN A 262 22.52 -4.76 -5.26
C GLN A 262 21.65 -6.02 -5.15
N PHE A 263 20.91 -6.40 -6.20
CA PHE A 263 20.08 -7.61 -6.19
C PHE A 263 20.86 -8.90 -5.97
N VAL A 264 22.06 -9.02 -6.54
CA VAL A 264 22.92 -10.20 -6.34
C VAL A 264 23.79 -10.09 -5.09
N LEU A 265 23.53 -9.07 -4.25
CA LEU A 265 24.24 -8.76 -3.02
C LEU A 265 25.73 -8.44 -3.26
N GLY A 266 26.08 -7.88 -4.42
CA GLY A 266 27.47 -7.66 -4.86
C GLY A 266 28.01 -6.24 -4.63
N ASP A 267 27.28 -5.37 -3.96
CA ASP A 267 27.66 -3.97 -3.73
C ASP A 267 28.72 -3.80 -2.63
N GLN A 268 28.37 -3.94 -1.35
CA GLN A 268 29.29 -3.73 -0.22
C GLN A 268 29.31 -4.95 0.72
N LYS A 269 30.26 -4.97 1.67
CA LYS A 269 30.32 -6.01 2.71
C LYS A 269 29.02 -6.05 3.50
N GLU A 270 28.55 -4.90 3.97
CA GLU A 270 27.17 -4.71 4.43
C GLU A 270 26.30 -4.21 3.27
N ASN A 271 25.82 -5.15 2.47
CA ASN A 271 25.03 -4.85 1.27
C ASN A 271 23.74 -4.07 1.57
N LEU A 272 23.18 -3.42 0.55
CA LEU A 272 21.93 -2.67 0.68
C LEU A 272 20.80 -3.47 1.33
N PHE A 273 20.62 -4.74 0.98
CA PHE A 273 19.54 -5.56 1.53
C PHE A 273 19.71 -5.83 3.02
N MET A 274 20.94 -6.03 3.50
CA MET A 274 21.25 -6.09 4.94
C MET A 274 20.91 -4.77 5.63
N ASN A 275 21.29 -3.63 5.04
CA ASN A 275 20.93 -2.31 5.56
C ASN A 275 19.42 -2.13 5.66
N LEU A 276 18.65 -2.61 4.68
CA LEU A 276 17.18 -2.58 4.67
C LEU A 276 16.52 -3.46 5.75
N THR A 277 17.30 -4.20 6.54
CA THR A 277 16.81 -4.94 7.73
C THR A 277 17.18 -4.26 9.05
N LYS A 278 17.78 -3.07 9.01
CA LYS A 278 18.06 -2.26 10.21
C LYS A 278 16.79 -1.57 10.73
N PRO A 279 16.76 -1.15 12.02
CA PRO A 279 15.62 -0.47 12.62
C PRO A 279 15.08 0.70 11.79
N LYS A 280 15.97 1.49 11.17
CA LYS A 280 15.61 2.60 10.25
C LYS A 280 14.56 2.22 9.20
N PHE A 281 14.60 0.99 8.67
CA PHE A 281 13.70 0.54 7.61
C PHE A 281 12.63 -0.43 8.11
N LEU A 282 12.88 -1.13 9.22
CA LEU A 282 11.89 -2.03 9.83
C LEU A 282 10.87 -1.30 10.69
N SER A 283 11.26 -0.22 11.38
CA SER A 283 10.39 0.58 12.24
C SER A 283 9.19 1.17 11.48
N PRO A 284 9.37 1.94 10.39
CA PRO A 284 8.21 2.46 9.67
C PRO A 284 7.36 1.35 9.04
N LEU A 285 7.99 0.23 8.66
CA LEU A 285 7.30 -0.92 8.10
C LEU A 285 6.42 -1.65 9.15
N SER A 286 6.86 -1.69 10.41
CA SER A 286 6.12 -2.31 11.52
C SER A 286 4.85 -1.54 11.87
N LYS A 287 4.85 -0.22 11.66
CA LYS A 287 3.71 0.68 11.93
C LYS A 287 2.52 0.48 10.98
N PHE A 288 2.69 -0.19 9.84
CA PHE A 288 1.57 -0.49 8.94
C PHE A 288 0.59 -1.50 9.55
N GLN A 289 -0.71 -1.21 9.44
CA GLN A 289 -1.78 -2.11 9.88
C GLN A 289 -1.75 -3.45 9.13
N LYS A 290 -1.47 -3.41 7.82
CA LYS A 290 -1.34 -4.60 6.97
C LYS A 290 -0.04 -4.57 6.17
N ARG A 291 0.73 -5.65 6.28
CA ARG A 291 1.88 -5.96 5.43
C ARG A 291 1.56 -7.18 4.59
N ILE A 292 1.37 -6.98 3.29
CA ILE A 292 0.88 -8.01 2.37
C ILE A 292 1.95 -8.26 1.31
N ILE A 293 2.34 -9.53 1.15
CA ILE A 293 3.34 -9.93 0.17
C ILE A 293 2.82 -11.06 -0.70
N TYR A 294 3.06 -10.92 -2.01
CA TYR A 294 2.71 -11.90 -3.02
C TYR A 294 3.98 -12.46 -3.65
N GLY A 295 4.00 -13.76 -3.92
CA GLY A 295 5.11 -14.42 -4.59
C GLY A 295 4.65 -15.53 -5.52
N ASN A 296 5.28 -15.60 -6.68
CA ASN A 296 5.01 -16.61 -7.70
C ASN A 296 5.67 -17.94 -7.34
N ILE A 297 4.87 -18.99 -7.14
CA ILE A 297 5.31 -20.35 -6.80
C ILE A 297 6.21 -20.91 -7.91
N LYS A 298 5.84 -20.68 -9.18
CA LYS A 298 6.56 -21.15 -10.37
C LYS A 298 6.73 -20.04 -11.39
N TYR A 299 7.70 -20.28 -12.28
CA TYR A 299 7.92 -19.54 -13.53
C TYR A 299 8.40 -18.09 -13.40
N ASP A 300 8.64 -17.60 -12.19
CA ASP A 300 9.31 -16.33 -11.94
C ASP A 300 10.81 -16.59 -11.67
N TRP A 301 11.63 -16.36 -12.69
CA TRP A 301 13.07 -16.58 -12.60
C TRP A 301 13.85 -15.33 -12.17
N ARG A 302 13.21 -14.15 -12.21
CA ARG A 302 13.85 -12.89 -11.78
C ARG A 302 13.65 -12.64 -10.30
N VAL A 303 12.51 -13.07 -9.76
CA VAL A 303 12.19 -12.95 -8.33
C VAL A 303 11.87 -14.34 -7.78
N PRO A 304 12.86 -15.00 -7.15
CA PRO A 304 12.62 -16.28 -6.49
C PRO A 304 11.45 -16.23 -5.50
N PHE A 305 10.67 -17.30 -5.45
CA PHE A 305 9.51 -17.43 -4.55
C PHE A 305 9.85 -17.13 -3.09
N GLU A 306 11.01 -17.61 -2.66
CA GLU A 306 11.55 -17.45 -1.31
C GLU A 306 11.80 -15.99 -0.97
N THR A 307 12.37 -15.22 -1.90
CA THR A 307 12.63 -13.80 -1.68
C THR A 307 11.34 -12.98 -1.69
N ALA A 308 10.37 -13.35 -2.54
CA ALA A 308 9.08 -12.69 -2.62
C ALA A 308 8.27 -12.82 -1.33
N LEU A 309 8.31 -14.01 -0.71
CA LEU A 309 7.55 -14.31 0.51
C LEU A 309 8.37 -14.26 1.80
N ILE A 310 9.65 -13.87 1.71
CA ILE A 310 10.57 -13.80 2.85
C ILE A 310 10.62 -15.16 3.57
N LEU A 311 10.84 -16.22 2.79
CA LEU A 311 10.94 -17.61 3.27
C LEU A 311 12.39 -18.07 3.25
N PRO A 312 12.77 -19.05 4.09
CA PRO A 312 14.07 -19.69 3.98
C PRO A 312 14.22 -20.37 2.62
N GLN A 313 15.44 -20.37 2.07
CA GLN A 313 15.76 -21.19 0.92
C GLN A 313 16.14 -22.57 1.44
N CYS A 314 15.24 -23.55 1.32
CA CYS A 314 15.45 -24.91 1.82
C CYS A 314 14.74 -25.94 0.95
N LYS A 315 15.10 -27.22 1.15
CA LYS A 315 14.55 -28.35 0.39
C LYS A 315 13.02 -28.44 0.49
N GLN A 316 12.44 -28.15 1.65
CA GLN A 316 10.99 -28.21 1.86
C GLN A 316 10.24 -27.19 0.99
N ILE A 317 10.81 -26.00 0.77
CA ILE A 317 10.21 -25.01 -0.14
C ILE A 317 10.33 -25.50 -1.59
N GLU A 318 11.45 -26.11 -1.96
CA GLU A 318 11.62 -26.69 -3.29
C GLU A 318 10.62 -27.84 -3.55
N GLU A 319 10.47 -28.75 -2.60
CA GLU A 319 9.47 -29.83 -2.62
C GLU A 319 8.05 -29.27 -2.69
N PHE A 320 7.72 -28.25 -1.89
CA PHE A 320 6.43 -27.55 -1.97
C PHE A 320 6.18 -26.94 -3.35
N LYS A 321 7.16 -26.26 -3.94
CA LYS A 321 7.00 -25.72 -5.30
C LYS A 321 6.80 -26.86 -6.30
N ASN A 322 7.53 -27.96 -6.16
CA ASN A 322 7.46 -29.11 -7.06
C ASN A 322 6.14 -29.89 -6.94
N SER A 323 5.43 -29.82 -5.81
CA SER A 323 4.15 -30.51 -5.61
C SER A 323 3.00 -29.94 -6.46
N PHE A 324 3.14 -28.73 -7.01
CA PHE A 324 2.14 -28.18 -7.94
C PHE A 324 2.36 -28.74 -9.35
N GLY A 325 1.30 -29.24 -9.99
CA GLY A 325 1.36 -29.69 -11.38
C GLY A 325 1.74 -28.57 -12.37
N LYS A 326 2.16 -28.98 -13.56
CA LYS A 326 2.15 -28.13 -14.77
C LYS A 326 0.71 -28.11 -15.35
N ASN A 327 0.39 -27.19 -16.23
CA ASN A 327 -0.88 -27.00 -16.95
C ASN A 327 -2.01 -26.26 -16.20
N GLN A 328 -1.69 -25.24 -15.40
CA GLN A 328 -2.72 -24.34 -14.89
C GLN A 328 -3.29 -23.47 -16.03
N ARG A 329 -4.58 -23.61 -16.36
CA ARG A 329 -5.25 -22.72 -17.33
C ARG A 329 -5.49 -21.32 -16.77
N LEU A 330 -5.62 -21.18 -15.44
CA LEU A 330 -5.95 -19.94 -14.75
C LEU A 330 -4.98 -19.66 -13.60
N PRO A 331 -4.72 -18.38 -13.25
CA PRO A 331 -3.95 -18.07 -12.06
C PRO A 331 -4.70 -18.54 -10.81
N ARG A 332 -3.98 -19.15 -9.86
CA ARG A 332 -4.50 -19.50 -8.54
C ARG A 332 -3.76 -18.76 -7.45
N ILE A 333 -4.48 -18.37 -6.40
CA ILE A 333 -3.92 -17.69 -5.25
C ILE A 333 -4.22 -18.51 -4.01
N TYR A 334 -3.17 -18.78 -3.26
CA TYR A 334 -3.25 -19.51 -2.00
C TYR A 334 -2.93 -18.55 -0.85
N SER A 335 -3.79 -18.51 0.16
CA SER A 335 -3.65 -17.63 1.33
C SER A 335 -4.16 -18.29 2.61
N GLY A 336 -3.78 -17.74 3.76
CA GLY A 336 -4.39 -18.06 5.06
C GLY A 336 -4.41 -19.56 5.40
N ARG A 337 -5.58 -20.07 5.80
CA ARG A 337 -5.78 -21.49 6.18
C ARG A 337 -5.41 -22.47 5.07
N HIS A 338 -5.53 -22.07 3.80
CA HIS A 338 -5.21 -22.95 2.68
C HIS A 338 -3.69 -23.16 2.57
N LEU A 339 -2.87 -22.11 2.74
CA LEU A 339 -1.41 -22.26 2.83
C LEU A 339 -1.01 -23.13 4.03
N LYS A 340 -1.65 -22.94 5.20
CA LYS A 340 -1.39 -23.74 6.41
C LYS A 340 -1.69 -25.22 6.24
N LYS A 341 -2.74 -25.56 5.47
CA LYS A 341 -3.12 -26.93 5.14
C LYS A 341 -2.16 -27.59 4.15
N ILE A 342 -1.62 -26.82 3.20
CA ILE A 342 -0.75 -27.35 2.14
C ILE A 342 0.69 -27.49 2.60
N SER A 343 1.20 -26.61 3.48
CA SER A 343 2.57 -26.75 3.99
C SER A 343 2.86 -25.98 5.28
N LYS A 344 3.61 -26.62 6.20
CA LYS A 344 4.14 -25.99 7.42
C LYS A 344 5.13 -24.86 7.13
N VAL A 345 5.66 -24.76 5.91
CA VAL A 345 6.66 -23.75 5.53
C VAL A 345 6.17 -22.30 5.61
N PHE A 346 4.86 -22.06 5.58
CA PHE A 346 4.27 -20.72 5.75
C PHE A 346 3.97 -20.36 7.21
N ASN A 347 3.99 -21.34 8.11
CA ASN A 347 3.98 -21.16 9.57
C ASN A 347 5.40 -21.22 10.14
N PHE A 348 6.40 -20.97 9.30
CA PHE A 348 7.80 -20.91 9.70
C PHE A 348 7.97 -19.89 10.84
N ASP A 349 8.51 -20.36 11.96
CA ASP A 349 8.97 -19.52 13.05
C ASP A 349 10.49 -19.35 12.91
N PRO A 350 10.99 -18.14 12.63
CA PRO A 350 12.43 -17.90 12.49
C PRO A 350 13.24 -18.21 13.74
N LYS A 351 12.62 -18.27 14.93
CA LYS A 351 13.30 -18.62 16.19
C LYS A 351 13.57 -20.12 16.30
N ASN A 352 12.65 -20.94 15.79
CA ASN A 352 12.66 -22.39 15.97
C ASN A 352 13.07 -23.16 14.70
N PHE A 353 13.41 -22.45 13.63
CA PHE A 353 13.83 -23.07 12.38
C PHE A 353 15.34 -23.28 12.35
N ASP A 354 15.74 -24.53 12.11
CA ASP A 354 17.13 -24.91 11.93
C ASP A 354 17.58 -24.55 10.50
N PHE A 355 18.25 -23.39 10.40
CA PHE A 355 18.79 -22.88 9.14
C PHE A 355 20.05 -23.62 8.67
N GLU A 356 20.70 -24.40 9.53
CA GLU A 356 21.93 -25.14 9.22
C GLU A 356 21.64 -26.53 8.61
N LYS A 357 20.42 -27.06 8.81
CA LYS A 357 20.06 -28.44 8.45
C LYS A 357 19.69 -28.67 6.98
N TYR A 358 19.41 -27.63 6.19
CA TYR A 358 18.92 -27.83 4.82
C TYR A 358 19.68 -27.02 3.77
N TRP A 359 20.53 -27.80 3.09
CA TRP A 359 21.32 -27.48 1.90
C TRP A 359 22.33 -26.35 2.18
N PHE A 360 23.41 -26.39 1.42
CA PHE A 360 24.31 -25.26 1.17
C PHE A 360 25.60 -25.16 2.01
N THR A 361 26.60 -24.66 1.30
CA THR A 361 27.99 -24.34 1.63
C THR A 361 28.06 -23.04 2.44
N GLN A 362 28.79 -22.98 3.56
CA GLN A 362 28.88 -21.85 4.51
C GLN A 362 29.43 -20.50 3.96
N SER A 363 28.91 -19.99 2.85
CA SER A 363 29.35 -18.73 2.23
C SER A 363 28.77 -17.50 2.94
N GLU A 364 29.52 -16.41 2.96
CA GLU A 364 29.09 -15.14 3.58
C GLU A 364 27.74 -14.62 3.04
N LYS A 365 27.46 -14.79 1.74
CA LYS A 365 26.19 -14.34 1.13
C LYS A 365 24.99 -15.13 1.65
N GLN A 366 25.17 -16.40 2.01
CA GLN A 366 24.11 -17.20 2.61
C GLN A 366 23.85 -16.79 4.06
N LYS A 367 24.91 -16.54 4.85
CA LYS A 367 24.78 -15.97 6.21
C LYS A 367 24.00 -14.65 6.19
N GLN A 368 24.25 -13.80 5.18
CA GLN A 368 23.49 -12.57 4.95
C GLN A 368 22.01 -12.87 4.68
N LEU A 369 21.69 -13.82 3.77
CA LEU A 369 20.32 -14.20 3.47
C LEU A 369 19.57 -14.75 4.70
N ILE A 370 20.19 -15.65 5.46
CA ILE A 370 19.62 -16.17 6.71
C ILE A 370 19.32 -15.03 7.68
N THR A 371 20.27 -14.11 7.86
CA THR A 371 20.10 -12.95 8.74
C THR A 371 18.96 -12.05 8.28
N MET A 372 18.87 -11.76 6.98
CA MET A 372 17.79 -10.94 6.43
C MET A 372 16.42 -11.60 6.60
N THR A 373 16.33 -12.92 6.33
CA THR A 373 15.12 -13.70 6.53
C THR A 373 14.68 -13.66 7.99
N LYS A 374 15.59 -13.88 8.94
CA LYS A 374 15.28 -13.80 10.38
C LYS A 374 14.75 -12.42 10.76
N LYS A 375 15.48 -11.35 10.42
CA LYS A 375 15.11 -9.97 10.77
C LYS A 375 13.77 -9.55 10.16
N LEU A 376 13.52 -9.85 8.89
CA LEU A 376 12.26 -9.47 8.25
C LEU A 376 11.05 -10.26 8.77
N ASN A 377 11.26 -11.51 9.21
CA ASN A 377 10.22 -12.32 9.85
C ASN A 377 9.95 -11.97 11.32
N THR A 378 10.66 -11.00 11.89
CA THR A 378 10.23 -10.38 13.17
C THR A 378 8.93 -9.60 13.02
N LEU A 379 8.59 -9.18 11.80
CA LEU A 379 7.32 -8.54 11.47
C LEU A 379 6.29 -9.59 11.03
N SER A 380 5.01 -9.32 11.31
CA SER A 380 3.92 -10.15 10.79
C SER A 380 3.61 -9.83 9.33
N TRP A 381 3.41 -10.86 8.51
CA TRP A 381 3.15 -10.75 7.07
C TRP A 381 1.93 -11.57 6.66
N VAL A 382 1.07 -10.97 5.84
CA VAL A 382 0.03 -11.70 5.11
C VAL A 382 0.65 -12.19 3.80
N ARG A 383 0.84 -13.51 3.68
CA ARG A 383 1.48 -14.14 2.53
C ARG A 383 0.45 -14.70 1.57
N HIS A 384 0.63 -14.40 0.29
CA HIS A 384 -0.14 -14.94 -0.81
C HIS A 384 0.79 -15.63 -1.81
N ALA A 385 0.63 -16.93 -1.97
CA ALA A 385 1.37 -17.68 -2.98
C ALA A 385 0.56 -17.74 -4.27
N LEU A 386 1.14 -17.23 -5.35
CA LEU A 386 0.54 -17.16 -6.67
C LEU A 386 1.04 -18.33 -7.51
N LEU A 387 0.14 -19.14 -8.05
CA LEU A 387 0.47 -20.07 -9.11
C LEU A 387 -0.02 -19.46 -10.42
N PRO A 388 0.87 -18.83 -11.21
CA PRO A 388 0.49 -18.28 -12.51
C PRO A 388 0.07 -19.41 -13.46
N PRO A 389 -0.72 -19.11 -14.52
CA PRO A 389 -1.04 -20.11 -15.52
C PRO A 389 0.21 -20.58 -16.25
N ASP A 390 0.15 -21.82 -16.73
CA ASP A 390 1.16 -22.36 -17.62
C ASP A 390 1.03 -21.65 -18.97
N GLY A 391 1.99 -20.81 -19.27
CA GLY A 391 2.13 -20.21 -20.59
C GLY A 391 3.55 -20.37 -21.12
N ASN A 392 3.64 -20.26 -22.44
CA ASN A 392 4.87 -20.34 -23.23
C ASN A 392 5.99 -19.46 -22.64
N PHE A 393 7.27 -19.69 -23.00
CA PHE A 393 8.46 -19.00 -22.46
C PHE A 393 8.28 -17.47 -22.22
N PHE A 394 7.54 -16.78 -23.09
CA PHE A 394 7.17 -15.36 -22.97
C PHE A 394 6.35 -15.00 -21.71
N TYR A 395 5.46 -15.87 -21.23
CA TYR A 395 4.69 -15.70 -19.98
C TYR A 395 5.58 -15.66 -18.75
N ARG A 396 6.76 -16.30 -18.82
CA ARG A 396 7.75 -16.40 -17.73
C ARG A 396 8.68 -15.20 -17.67
N PHE A 397 8.85 -14.47 -18.78
CA PHE A 397 9.77 -13.34 -18.91
C PHE A 397 9.15 -11.99 -18.53
N ASN A 398 7.82 -11.91 -18.56
CA ASN A 398 7.08 -10.64 -18.65
C ASN A 398 6.16 -10.36 -17.47
N GLN A 399 6.22 -11.14 -16.38
CA GLN A 399 5.40 -10.93 -15.18
C GLN A 399 5.78 -9.67 -14.37
N HIS A 400 6.83 -8.96 -14.81
CA HIS A 400 7.38 -7.78 -14.14
C HIS A 400 6.92 -6.44 -14.74
N SER A 401 5.87 -6.44 -15.57
CA SER A 401 5.05 -5.24 -15.80
C SER A 401 3.56 -5.62 -15.93
N PHE A 402 2.63 -4.87 -15.31
CA PHE A 402 1.21 -5.20 -15.47
C PHE A 402 0.71 -4.95 -16.89
N GLN A 403 1.39 -4.09 -17.66
CA GLN A 403 1.09 -3.92 -19.09
C GLN A 403 1.41 -5.20 -19.86
N THR A 404 2.53 -5.86 -19.56
CA THR A 404 2.86 -7.11 -20.23
C THR A 404 2.00 -8.26 -19.73
N VAL A 405 1.64 -8.27 -18.43
CA VAL A 405 0.62 -9.19 -17.89
C VAL A 405 -0.71 -9.00 -18.64
N LYS A 406 -1.18 -7.77 -18.88
CA LYS A 406 -2.38 -7.49 -19.68
C LYS A 406 -2.33 -8.07 -21.09
N ASN A 407 -1.18 -7.97 -21.76
CA ASN A 407 -1.00 -8.47 -23.13
C ASN A 407 -0.92 -10.00 -23.20
N ILE A 408 -0.61 -10.64 -22.07
CA ILE A 408 -0.40 -12.07 -21.94
C ILE A 408 -1.68 -12.80 -21.53
N PHE A 409 -2.55 -12.13 -20.76
CA PHE A 409 -3.82 -12.67 -20.31
C PHE A 409 -4.97 -12.24 -21.23
N HIS A 410 -5.97 -13.13 -21.42
CA HIS A 410 -7.27 -12.68 -21.93
C HIS A 410 -7.82 -11.57 -21.01
N LYS A 411 -8.50 -10.57 -21.58
CA LYS A 411 -8.94 -9.34 -20.86
C LYS A 411 -9.70 -9.63 -19.57
N SER A 412 -10.48 -10.72 -19.54
CA SER A 412 -11.21 -11.21 -18.36
C SER A 412 -10.29 -11.66 -17.23
N TYR A 413 -9.22 -12.41 -17.52
CA TYR A 413 -8.29 -12.94 -16.52
C TYR A 413 -7.39 -11.87 -15.92
N TYR A 414 -7.00 -10.88 -16.72
CA TYR A 414 -6.24 -9.73 -16.22
C TYR A 414 -7.03 -8.93 -15.17
N GLN A 415 -8.33 -8.76 -15.38
CA GLN A 415 -9.21 -8.07 -14.43
C GLN A 415 -9.38 -8.87 -13.13
N THR A 416 -9.62 -10.19 -13.24
CA THR A 416 -9.67 -11.07 -12.07
C THR A 416 -8.34 -11.06 -11.29
N TYR A 417 -7.21 -11.04 -11.98
CA TYR A 417 -5.88 -10.94 -11.39
C TYR A 417 -5.71 -9.65 -10.58
N LEU A 418 -6.10 -8.50 -11.13
CA LEU A 418 -6.06 -7.22 -10.42
C LEU A 418 -7.00 -7.17 -9.22
N GLN A 419 -8.23 -7.68 -9.36
CA GLN A 419 -9.20 -7.75 -8.27
C GLN A 419 -8.67 -8.50 -7.07
N TYR A 420 -7.92 -9.58 -7.28
CA TYR A 420 -7.32 -10.32 -6.17
C TYR A 420 -6.30 -9.49 -5.36
N PHE A 421 -5.47 -8.69 -6.02
CA PHE A 421 -4.52 -7.83 -5.31
C PHE A 421 -5.21 -6.72 -4.53
N THR A 422 -6.33 -6.21 -5.06
CA THR A 422 -7.06 -5.11 -4.42
C THR A 422 -8.03 -5.59 -3.35
N GLN A 423 -8.46 -6.85 -3.36
CA GLN A 423 -9.39 -7.42 -2.38
C GLN A 423 -9.00 -7.25 -0.91
N PRO A 424 -7.75 -7.50 -0.48
CA PRO A 424 -7.36 -7.29 0.91
C PRO A 424 -7.06 -5.80 1.24
N PHE A 425 -7.03 -4.94 0.21
CA PHE A 425 -6.76 -3.51 0.34
C PHE A 425 -7.92 -2.82 1.06
N LYS A 426 -7.60 -2.18 2.18
CA LYS A 426 -8.53 -1.41 3.01
C LYS A 426 -8.45 0.05 2.59
N PHE A 427 -9.58 0.64 2.22
CA PHE A 427 -9.71 2.07 1.98
C PHE A 427 -10.03 2.82 3.27
#